data_AF-A0A3G2JBE0-F1
#
_entry.id   AF-A0A3G2JBE0-F1
#
_cell.length_a   1.000
_cell.length_b   1.000
_cell.length_c   1.000
_cell.angle_alpha   90.00
_cell.angle_beta   90.00
_cell.angle_gamma   90.00
#
_symmetry.space_group_name_H-M   'P 1'
#
loop_
_entity.id
_entity.type
_entity.pdbx_description
1 polymer ?
#
loop_
_entity_poly.entity_id
_entity_poly.type
_entity_poly.pdbx_seq_one_letter_code
_entity_poly.pdbx_strand_id
1 'polypeptide(L)'
;MTLYDRALVEHLLPAVWDDEAAYGIRNPTAPDADMPKGSVDPKTATLLFAHLADIRRGWVTAPLTLEERQALVLRYGVDLPDTEAGTLQGVTDRAVRYRLERGVGKIAAHLNGREYVDGYDSLGHDDA
;
A
#
# COMPACT_ATOMS: atom_id res chain seq x y z
N MET A 1 5.52 12.14 13.45
CA MET A 1 5.03 11.72 12.13
C MET A 1 5.03 10.21 12.12
N THR A 2 3.87 9.59 11.93
CA THR A 2 3.77 8.15 11.71
C THR A 2 4.49 7.83 10.39
N LEU A 3 5.47 6.94 10.44
CA LEU A 3 6.15 6.44 9.25
C LEU A 3 5.15 5.59 8.45
N TYR A 4 5.25 5.60 7.12
CA TYR A 4 4.46 4.70 6.27
C TYR A 4 4.87 3.25 6.57
N ASP A 5 3.94 2.43 7.03
CA ASP A 5 4.16 0.99 7.17
C ASP A 5 3.43 0.22 6.07
N ARG A 6 3.72 -1.08 5.98
CA ARG A 6 3.11 -1.96 4.98
C ARG A 6 1.60 -2.04 5.14
N ALA A 7 1.10 -2.12 6.37
CA ALA A 7 -0.33 -2.29 6.62
C ALA A 7 -1.13 -1.08 6.13
N LEU A 8 -0.61 0.13 6.36
CA LEU A 8 -1.20 1.38 5.86
C LEU A 8 -1.20 1.42 4.33
N VAL A 9 -0.09 1.02 3.69
CA VAL A 9 -0.01 0.96 2.23
C VAL A 9 -1.00 -0.07 1.69
N GLU A 10 -1.01 -1.29 2.20
CA GLU A 10 -1.92 -2.36 1.78
C GLU A 10 -3.40 -1.95 1.92
N HIS A 11 -3.74 -1.25 3.01
CA HIS A 11 -5.09 -0.79 3.26
C HIS A 11 -5.57 0.28 2.27
N LEU A 12 -4.69 1.20 1.88
CA LEU A 12 -5.05 2.37 1.07
C LEU A 12 -4.75 2.20 -0.42
N LEU A 13 -3.96 1.20 -0.81
CA LEU A 13 -3.57 0.96 -2.21
C LEU A 13 -4.77 0.73 -3.15
N PRO A 14 -5.87 0.04 -2.76
CA PRO A 14 -7.05 -0.09 -3.62
C PRO A 14 -7.62 1.25 -4.09
N ALA A 15 -7.58 2.28 -3.24
CA ALA A 15 -8.08 3.62 -3.54
C ALA A 15 -7.22 4.41 -4.55
N VAL A 16 -6.15 3.80 -5.09
CA VAL A 16 -5.39 4.31 -6.23
C VAL A 16 -6.14 4.10 -7.54
N TRP A 17 -6.91 3.02 -7.67
CA TRP A 17 -7.59 2.64 -8.92
C TRP A 17 -9.10 2.83 -8.87
N ASP A 18 -9.66 2.92 -7.66
CA ASP A 18 -11.07 3.20 -7.44
C ASP A 18 -11.19 4.47 -6.60
N ASP A 19 -11.67 5.56 -7.22
CA ASP A 19 -11.94 6.82 -6.52
C ASP A 19 -13.09 6.67 -5.51
N GLU A 20 -14.02 5.74 -5.73
CA GLU A 20 -15.15 5.50 -4.83
C GLU A 20 -14.72 4.73 -3.57
N ALA A 21 -13.67 3.91 -3.66
CA ALA A 21 -13.11 3.19 -2.51
C ALA A 21 -12.69 4.14 -1.37
N ALA A 22 -12.32 5.39 -1.67
CA ALA A 22 -12.01 6.40 -0.67
C ALA A 22 -13.20 6.73 0.26
N TYR A 23 -14.44 6.64 -0.23
CA TYR A 23 -15.65 6.90 0.54
C TYR A 23 -16.07 5.70 1.42
N GLY A 24 -15.59 4.50 1.11
CA GLY A 24 -15.78 3.29 1.94
C GLY A 24 -14.78 3.17 3.10
N ILE A 25 -13.72 3.98 3.11
CA ILE A 25 -12.71 3.97 4.16
C ILE A 25 -13.17 4.85 5.31
N ARG A 26 -13.56 4.23 6.43
CA ARG A 26 -13.96 4.95 7.64
C ARG A 26 -12.80 5.81 8.14
N ASN A 27 -13.00 7.12 8.20
CA ASN A 27 -12.08 8.03 8.87
C ASN A 27 -12.42 8.08 10.37
N PRO A 28 -11.63 7.47 11.26
CA PRO A 28 -11.96 7.47 12.69
C PRO A 28 -11.85 8.85 13.34
N THR A 29 -11.19 9.82 12.69
CA THR A 29 -10.92 11.15 13.24
C THR A 29 -11.82 12.25 12.68
N ALA A 30 -12.71 11.92 11.72
CA ALA A 30 -13.69 12.85 11.17
C ALA A 30 -15.11 12.27 11.27
N PRO A 31 -16.12 13.08 11.63
CA PRO A 31 -17.51 12.65 11.61
C PRO A 31 -17.99 12.43 10.17
N ASP A 32 -18.82 11.40 9.97
CA ASP A 32 -19.47 11.11 8.70
C ASP A 32 -20.32 12.30 8.24
N ALA A 33 -20.49 12.45 6.92
CA ALA A 33 -21.15 13.61 6.31
C ALA A 33 -22.58 13.87 6.83
N ASP A 34 -23.27 12.81 7.27
CA ASP A 34 -24.66 12.85 7.76
C ASP A 34 -24.79 12.90 9.30
N MET A 35 -23.68 12.96 10.04
CA MET A 35 -23.69 13.06 11.51
C MET A 35 -23.55 14.50 12.00
N PRO A 36 -24.19 14.89 13.13
CA PRO A 36 -23.94 16.18 13.76
C PRO A 36 -22.43 16.34 14.00
N LYS A 37 -21.87 17.52 13.67
CA LYS A 37 -20.44 17.81 13.81
C LYS A 37 -19.98 17.58 15.27
N GLY A 38 -19.51 16.38 15.57
CA GLY A 38 -18.72 16.11 16.76
C GLY A 38 -17.41 16.89 16.70
N SER A 39 -16.75 17.11 17.84
CA SER A 39 -15.48 17.84 17.89
C SER A 39 -14.46 17.16 16.97
N VAL A 40 -14.13 17.82 15.86
CA VAL A 40 -13.11 17.37 14.93
C VAL A 40 -11.77 17.89 15.45
N ASP A 41 -10.77 17.02 15.63
CA ASP A 41 -9.39 17.49 15.80
C ASP A 41 -8.85 17.84 14.41
N PRO A 42 -8.71 19.14 14.07
CA PRO A 42 -8.31 19.55 12.72
C PRO A 42 -6.92 19.05 12.34
N LYS A 43 -6.08 18.70 13.34
CA LYS A 43 -4.71 18.22 13.11
C LYS A 43 -4.66 16.80 12.56
N THR A 44 -5.68 15.99 12.84
CA THR A 44 -5.71 14.57 12.47
C THR A 44 -6.79 14.26 11.44
N ALA A 45 -7.77 15.14 11.25
CA ALA A 45 -8.88 14.95 10.32
C ALA A 45 -8.46 14.86 8.85
N THR A 46 -7.38 15.52 8.44
CA THR A 46 -6.86 15.53 7.05
C THR A 46 -5.81 14.46 6.78
N LEU A 47 -5.42 13.68 7.79
CA LEU A 47 -4.30 12.73 7.68
C LEU A 47 -4.60 11.60 6.68
N LEU A 48 -5.83 11.11 6.62
CA LEU A 48 -6.25 10.08 5.65
C LEU A 48 -6.07 10.55 4.21
N PHE A 49 -6.54 11.76 3.88
CA PHE A 49 -6.42 12.30 2.53
C PHE A 49 -4.96 12.59 2.14
N ALA A 50 -4.14 13.02 3.12
CA ALA A 50 -2.70 13.16 2.91
C ALA A 50 -2.05 11.80 2.58
N HIS A 51 -2.37 10.75 3.34
CA HIS A 51 -1.89 9.40 3.07
C HIS A 51 -2.35 8.86 1.72
N LEU A 52 -3.61 9.09 1.33
CA LEU A 52 -4.12 8.71 0.01
C LEU A 52 -3.36 9.41 -1.12
N ALA A 53 -3.12 10.72 -1.00
CA ALA A 53 -2.37 11.48 -1.99
C ALA A 53 -0.92 10.99 -2.10
N ASP A 54 -0.28 10.72 -0.96
CA ASP A 54 1.09 10.20 -0.92
C ASP A 54 1.16 8.78 -1.50
N ILE A 55 0.20 7.90 -1.22
CA ILE A 55 0.20 6.53 -1.78
C ILE A 55 -0.09 6.54 -3.28
N ARG A 56 -0.99 7.40 -3.77
CA ARG A 56 -1.18 7.62 -5.22
C ARG A 56 0.11 8.07 -5.89
N ARG A 57 0.87 8.98 -5.25
CA ARG A 57 2.18 9.39 -5.73
C ARG A 57 3.17 8.22 -5.68
N GLY A 58 3.25 7.50 -4.57
CA GLY A 58 4.14 6.37 -4.36
C GLY A 58 3.93 5.24 -5.37
N TRP A 59 2.67 4.96 -5.73
CA TRP A 59 2.34 4.03 -6.81
C TRP A 59 3.04 4.39 -8.13
N VAL A 60 3.07 5.68 -8.47
CA VAL A 60 3.70 6.15 -9.71
C VAL A 60 5.23 6.15 -9.58
N THR A 61 5.77 6.67 -8.48
CA THR A 61 7.20 7.02 -8.38
C THR A 61 8.09 5.98 -7.70
N ALA A 62 7.53 5.01 -6.98
CA ALA A 62 8.33 3.98 -6.33
C ALA A 62 9.05 3.08 -7.37
N PRO A 63 10.25 2.57 -7.06
CA PRO A 63 11.06 1.75 -7.96
C PRO A 63 10.56 0.30 -8.04
N LEU A 64 9.34 0.13 -8.53
CA LEU A 64 8.68 -1.16 -8.72
C LEU A 64 9.07 -1.78 -10.07
N THR A 65 9.36 -3.08 -10.08
CA THR A 65 9.48 -3.83 -11.35
C THR A 65 8.11 -3.99 -12.01
N LEU A 66 8.09 -4.36 -13.29
CA LEU A 66 6.84 -4.57 -14.01
C LEU A 66 5.99 -5.68 -13.35
N GLU A 67 6.63 -6.75 -12.92
CA GLU A 67 5.99 -7.91 -12.30
C GLU A 67 5.41 -7.59 -10.93
N GLU A 68 6.10 -6.75 -10.15
CA GLU A 68 5.58 -6.20 -8.88
C GLU A 68 4.36 -5.33 -9.13
N ARG A 69 4.41 -4.42 -10.11
CA ARG A 69 3.27 -3.57 -10.47
C ARG A 69 2.07 -4.40 -10.90
N GLN A 70 2.29 -5.39 -11.77
CA GLN A 70 1.23 -6.30 -12.20
C GLN A 70 0.64 -7.08 -11.03
N ALA A 71 1.47 -7.61 -10.12
CA ALA A 71 0.99 -8.35 -8.96
C ALA A 71 0.12 -7.45 -8.06
N LEU A 72 0.57 -6.22 -7.78
CA LEU A 72 -0.18 -5.25 -6.99
C LEU A 72 -1.53 -4.90 -7.62
N VAL A 73 -1.58 -4.68 -8.94
CA VAL A 73 -2.85 -4.41 -9.64
C VAL A 73 -3.79 -5.60 -9.58
N LEU A 74 -3.30 -6.81 -9.87
CA LEU A 74 -4.13 -8.02 -9.84
C LEU A 74 -4.69 -8.25 -8.43
N ARG A 75 -3.87 -8.08 -7.38
CA ARG A 75 -4.30 -8.32 -6.00
C ARG A 75 -5.19 -7.22 -5.43
N TYR A 76 -4.82 -5.95 -5.61
CA TYR A 76 -5.45 -4.82 -4.90
C TYR A 76 -6.35 -3.96 -5.79
N GLY A 77 -6.15 -4.00 -7.11
CA GLY A 77 -7.00 -3.28 -8.07
C GLY A 77 -8.16 -4.13 -8.59
N VAL A 78 -7.96 -5.45 -8.74
CA VAL A 78 -8.97 -6.38 -9.29
C VAL A 78 -9.45 -7.40 -8.25
N ASP A 79 -8.85 -7.43 -7.05
CA ASP A 79 -9.14 -8.38 -5.98
C ASP A 79 -9.00 -9.86 -6.38
N LEU A 80 -8.03 -10.18 -7.24
CA LEU A 80 -7.75 -11.56 -7.60
C LEU A 80 -6.95 -12.29 -6.51
N PRO A 81 -7.25 -13.58 -6.26
CA PRO A 81 -6.46 -14.40 -5.36
C PRO A 81 -5.06 -14.70 -5.94
N ASP A 82 -4.08 -14.95 -5.05
CA ASP A 82 -2.68 -15.23 -5.41
C ASP A 82 -2.53 -16.34 -6.48
N THR A 83 -3.41 -17.35 -6.45
CA THR A 83 -3.39 -18.48 -7.39
C THR A 83 -3.78 -18.09 -8.81
N GLU A 84 -4.80 -17.25 -8.97
CA GLU A 84 -5.25 -16.76 -10.27
C GLU A 84 -4.27 -15.72 -10.82
N ALA A 85 -3.79 -14.81 -9.97
CA ALA A 85 -2.73 -13.89 -10.31
C ALA A 85 -1.46 -14.63 -10.75
N GLY A 86 -1.10 -15.73 -10.08
CA GLY A 86 0.03 -16.58 -10.44
C GLY A 86 -0.14 -17.22 -11.82
N THR A 87 -1.34 -17.71 -12.11
CA THR A 87 -1.69 -18.26 -13.42
C THR A 87 -1.54 -17.21 -14.52
N LEU A 88 -2.05 -15.99 -14.31
CA LEU A 88 -1.92 -14.88 -15.26
C LEU A 88 -0.47 -14.42 -15.45
N GLN A 89 0.35 -14.48 -14.39
CA GLN A 89 1.76 -14.09 -14.43
C GLN A 89 2.71 -15.23 -14.83
N GLY A 90 2.21 -16.46 -15.02
CA GLY A 90 3.03 -17.64 -15.31
C GLY A 90 3.98 -18.04 -14.18
N VAL A 91 3.60 -17.79 -12.92
CA VAL A 91 4.41 -18.10 -11.72
C VAL A 91 3.58 -18.77 -10.63
N THR A 92 4.25 -19.25 -9.58
CA THR A 92 3.58 -19.82 -8.41
C THR A 92 2.88 -18.75 -7.57
N ASP A 93 1.88 -19.17 -6.78
CA ASP A 93 1.23 -18.36 -5.74
C ASP A 93 2.25 -17.75 -4.76
N ARG A 94 3.26 -18.51 -4.37
CA ARG A 94 4.36 -18.06 -3.51
C ARG A 94 5.18 -16.93 -4.16
N ALA A 95 5.44 -17.02 -5.46
CA ALA A 95 6.16 -15.98 -6.18
C ALA A 95 5.32 -14.70 -6.28
N VAL A 96 3.99 -14.80 -6.45
CA VAL A 96 3.09 -13.65 -6.39
C VAL A 96 3.15 -13.00 -5.00
N ARG A 97 3.02 -13.80 -3.93
CA ARG A 97 3.08 -13.27 -2.56
C ARG A 97 4.37 -12.52 -2.29
N TYR A 98 5.51 -13.09 -2.69
CA TYR A 98 6.80 -12.41 -2.56
C TYR A 98 6.83 -11.09 -3.34
N ARG A 99 6.30 -11.04 -4.57
CA ARG A 99 6.18 -9.79 -5.36
C ARG A 99 5.29 -8.75 -4.67
N LEU A 100 4.19 -9.17 -4.05
CA LEU A 100 3.28 -8.29 -3.31
C LEU A 100 3.98 -7.69 -2.09
N GLU A 101 4.62 -8.52 -1.28
CA GLU A 101 5.36 -8.09 -0.09
C GLU A 101 6.48 -7.10 -0.45
N ARG A 102 7.26 -7.42 -1.50
CA ARG A 102 8.29 -6.52 -2.03
C ARG A 102 7.71 -5.23 -2.56
N GLY A 103 6.64 -5.30 -3.35
CA GLY A 103 6.02 -4.14 -3.99
C GLY A 103 5.47 -3.16 -2.96
N VAL A 104 4.70 -3.63 -1.98
CA VAL A 104 4.20 -2.81 -0.87
C VAL A 104 5.36 -2.25 -0.05
N GLY A 105 6.35 -3.09 0.28
CA GLY A 105 7.52 -2.68 1.04
C GLY A 105 8.31 -1.56 0.37
N LYS A 106 8.49 -1.64 -0.96
CA LYS A 106 9.14 -0.59 -1.76
C LYS A 106 8.35 0.73 -1.76
N ILE A 107 7.02 0.68 -1.86
CA ILE A 107 6.19 1.89 -1.75
C ILE A 107 6.37 2.53 -0.37
N ALA A 108 6.26 1.74 0.70
CA ALA A 108 6.43 2.24 2.07
C ALA A 108 7.84 2.84 2.29
N ALA A 109 8.90 2.14 1.87
CA ALA A 109 10.27 2.64 1.97
C ALA A 109 10.46 3.94 1.17
N HIS A 110 9.96 3.98 -0.06
CA HIS A 110 10.05 5.15 -0.93
C HIS A 110 9.36 6.38 -0.32
N LEU A 111 8.14 6.23 0.21
CA LEU A 111 7.41 7.34 0.85
C LEU A 111 8.08 7.83 2.14
N ASN A 112 8.82 6.96 2.82
CA ASN A 112 9.64 7.32 3.98
C ASN A 112 11.03 7.88 3.59
N GLY A 113 11.38 7.96 2.31
CA GLY A 113 12.70 8.38 1.85
C GLY A 113 13.83 7.40 2.25
N ARG A 114 13.49 6.11 2.38
CA ARG A 114 14.43 5.04 2.76
C ARG A 114 14.65 4.09 1.59
N GLU A 115 15.81 3.45 1.59
CA GLU A 115 16.06 2.30 0.73
C GLU A 115 15.24 1.11 1.21
N TYR A 116 14.66 0.37 0.27
CA TYR A 116 13.98 -0.87 0.58
C TYR A 116 15.02 -1.97 0.79
N VAL A 117 14.98 -2.61 1.96
CA VAL A 117 15.81 -3.79 2.29
C VAL A 117 14.89 -5.00 2.28
N ASP A 118 15.23 -6.00 1.47
CA ASP A 118 14.55 -7.29 1.51
C ASP A 118 14.93 -8.01 2.80
N GLY A 119 13.99 -8.70 3.45
CA GLY A 119 14.25 -9.42 4.69
C GLY A 119 15.34 -10.49 4.53
N TYR A 120 15.56 -11.01 3.32
CA TYR A 120 16.66 -11.92 3.03
C TYR A 120 18.03 -11.23 2.96
N ASP A 121 18.09 -9.96 2.53
CA ASP A 121 19.34 -9.19 2.43
C ASP A 121 19.88 -8.82 3.83
N SER A 122 18.99 -8.69 4.83
CA SER A 122 19.38 -8.40 6.21
C SER A 122 20.03 -9.57 6.96
N LEU A 123 19.98 -10.80 6.42
CA LEU A 123 20.55 -12.00 7.05
C LEU A 123 22.03 -12.25 6.66
N GLY A 124 22.59 -11.44 5.76
CA GLY A 124 23.95 -11.61 5.23
C GLY A 124 25.05 -10.80 5.91
N HIS A 125 24.79 -10.17 7.06
CA HIS A 125 25.73 -9.22 7.69
C HIS A 125 26.16 -9.56 9.14
N ASP A 126 25.72 -10.68 9.71
CA ASP A 126 26.02 -11.02 11.12
C ASP A 126 26.94 -12.24 11.31
N ASP A 127 27.50 -12.83 10.24
CA ASP A 127 28.50 -13.91 10.35
C ASP A 127 29.68 -13.65 9.40
N ALA A 128 30.66 -12.85 9.85
CA ALA A 128 32.02 -12.79 9.31
C ALA A 128 33.05 -12.42 10.40
#